data_AF-A0A1F9E3A8-F1
#
_entry.id   AF-A0A1F9E3A8-F1
#
_cell.length_a   1.000
_cell.length_b   1.000
_cell.length_c   1.000
_cell.angle_alpha   90.00
_cell.angle_beta   90.00
_cell.angle_gamma   90.00
#
_symmetry.space_group_name_H-M   'P 1'
#
loop_
_entity.id
_entity.type
_entity.pdbx_description
1 polymer ?
#
loop_
_entity_poly.entity_id
_entity_poly.type
_entity_poly.pdbx_seq_one_letter_code
_entity_poly.pdbx_strand_id
1 'polypeptide(L)'
;MPGQLTVRLTSELEEGIEALSRRSRRRRSEIVRLALERYLREEAGEGTPSPYGGVKNLIGKVESGIPDLGEAHREHLRRRIRRG
;
A
#
# COMPACT_ATOMS: atom_id res chain seq x y z
N MET A 1 10.60 -19.35 -19.03
CA MET A 1 9.98 -18.90 -20.29
C MET A 1 8.78 -18.02 -19.95
N PRO A 2 8.51 -16.91 -20.65
CA PRO A 2 7.29 -16.16 -20.42
C PRO A 2 6.08 -17.03 -20.78
N GLY A 3 5.10 -17.12 -19.87
CA GLY A 3 3.86 -17.88 -20.08
C GLY A 3 2.86 -17.12 -20.95
N GLN A 4 1.99 -17.85 -21.65
CA GLN A 4 0.86 -17.29 -22.40
C GLN A 4 -0.45 -17.72 -21.74
N LEU A 5 -1.38 -16.77 -21.59
CA LEU A 5 -2.68 -17.00 -20.99
C LEU A 5 -3.78 -16.50 -21.93
N THR A 6 -4.74 -17.36 -22.27
CA THR A 6 -5.95 -17.00 -23.03
C THR A 6 -7.12 -16.96 -22.07
N VAL A 7 -7.75 -15.79 -21.92
CA VAL A 7 -8.92 -15.59 -21.06
C VAL A 7 -10.14 -15.17 -21.87
N ARG A 8 -11.32 -15.61 -21.44
CA ARG A 8 -12.59 -15.09 -21.94
C ARG A 8 -12.91 -13.79 -21.20
N LEU A 9 -13.23 -12.74 -21.94
CA LEU A 9 -13.61 -11.44 -21.38
C LEU A 9 -15.12 -11.28 -21.45
N THR A 10 -15.70 -10.59 -20.47
CA THR A 10 -17.06 -10.07 -20.61
C THR A 10 -17.04 -8.88 -21.58
N SER A 11 -18.19 -8.59 -22.21
CA SER A 11 -18.32 -7.46 -23.13
C SER A 11 -17.91 -6.13 -22.49
N GLU A 12 -18.29 -5.92 -21.23
CA GLU A 12 -17.93 -4.72 -20.45
C GLU A 12 -16.41 -4.56 -20.30
N LEU A 13 -15.70 -5.65 -20.00
CA LEU A 13 -14.25 -5.61 -19.81
C LEU A 13 -13.53 -5.41 -21.15
N GLU A 14 -14.07 -6.00 -22.21
CA GLU A 14 -13.56 -5.81 -23.57
C GLU A 14 -13.66 -4.34 -24.03
N GLU A 15 -14.83 -3.73 -23.84
CA GLU A 15 -15.10 -2.32 -24.16
C GLU A 15 -14.25 -1.38 -23.31
N GLY A 16 -14.14 -1.66 -22.01
CA GLY A 16 -13.31 -0.87 -21.09
C GLY A 16 -11.82 -0.87 -21.47
N ILE A 17 -11.27 -2.04 -21.83
CA ILE A 17 -9.89 -2.15 -22.31
C ILE A 17 -9.70 -1.39 -23.62
N GLU A 18 -10.65 -1.48 -24.55
CA GLU A 18 -10.58 -0.80 -25.84
C GLU A 18 -10.61 0.72 -25.67
N ALA A 19 -11.51 1.26 -24.84
CA ALA A 19 -11.58 2.68 -24.53
C ALA A 19 -10.30 3.18 -23.86
N LEU A 20 -9.73 2.41 -22.93
CA LEU A 20 -8.48 2.75 -22.27
C LEU A 20 -7.28 2.69 -23.23
N SER A 21 -7.24 1.72 -24.14
CA SER A 21 -6.22 1.59 -25.18
C SER A 21 -6.18 2.84 -26.07
N ARG A 22 -7.35 3.29 -26.54
CA ARG A 22 -7.47 4.50 -27.36
C ARG A 22 -7.01 5.76 -26.63
N ARG A 23 -7.43 5.95 -25.37
CA ARG A 23 -7.09 7.15 -24.59
C ARG A 23 -5.63 7.19 -24.15
N SER A 24 -5.05 6.04 -23.79
CA SER A 24 -3.67 5.96 -23.29
C SER A 24 -2.62 5.73 -24.38
N ARG A 25 -3.04 5.46 -25.63
CA ARG A 25 -2.20 5.01 -26.75
C ARG A 25 -1.37 3.76 -26.43
N ARG A 26 -1.82 2.92 -25.50
CA ARG A 26 -1.18 1.65 -25.14
C ARG A 26 -1.89 0.48 -25.81
N ARG A 27 -1.16 -0.60 -26.08
CA ARG A 27 -1.74 -1.85 -26.61
C ARG A 27 -2.61 -2.54 -25.55
N ARG A 28 -3.66 -3.24 -25.98
CA ARG A 28 -4.55 -4.02 -25.09
C ARG A 28 -3.75 -5.00 -24.21
N SER A 29 -2.77 -5.70 -24.79
CA SER A 29 -1.90 -6.63 -24.05
C SER A 29 -1.05 -5.95 -22.97
N GLU A 30 -0.61 -4.71 -23.20
CA GLU A 30 0.15 -3.95 -22.21
C GLU A 30 -0.75 -3.52 -21.05
N ILE A 31 -1.97 -3.08 -21.36
CA ILE A 31 -2.98 -2.73 -20.35
C ILE A 31 -3.30 -3.94 -19.47
N VAL A 32 -3.58 -5.09 -20.07
CA VAL A 32 -3.88 -6.32 -19.32
C VAL A 32 -2.68 -6.74 -18.46
N ARG A 33 -1.46 -6.70 -19.01
CA ARG A 33 -0.24 -6.99 -18.23
C ARG A 33 -0.10 -6.08 -17.02
N LEU A 34 -0.25 -4.77 -17.20
CA LEU A 34 -0.14 -3.78 -16.12
C LEU A 34 -1.22 -3.98 -15.05
N ALA A 35 -2.46 -4.29 -15.47
CA ALA A 35 -3.55 -4.56 -14.55
C ALA A 35 -3.26 -5.80 -13.70
N LEU A 36 -2.77 -6.88 -14.31
CA LEU A 36 -2.40 -8.11 -13.60
C LEU A 36 -1.21 -7.90 -12.65
N GLU A 37 -0.17 -7.18 -13.09
CA GLU A 37 0.97 -6.83 -12.23
C GLU A 37 0.54 -6.03 -11.01
N ARG A 38 -0.37 -5.06 -11.20
CA ARG A 38 -0.91 -4.27 -10.10
C ARG A 38 -1.73 -5.12 -9.15
N TYR A 39 -2.64 -5.94 -9.67
CA TYR A 39 -3.49 -6.82 -8.88
C TYR A 39 -2.65 -7.78 -8.02
N LEU A 40 -1.65 -8.42 -8.62
CA LEU A 40 -0.76 -9.34 -7.90
C LEU A 40 0.05 -8.63 -6.81
N ARG A 41 0.48 -7.37 -7.02
CA ARG A 41 1.17 -6.58 -6.00
C ARG A 41 0.25 -6.22 -4.83
N GLU A 42 -1.01 -5.90 -5.13
CA GLU A 42 -2.03 -5.61 -4.13
C GLU A 42 -2.30 -6.86 -3.27
N GLU A 43 -2.48 -8.03 -3.91
CA GLU A 43 -2.68 -9.32 -3.24
C GLU A 43 -1.45 -9.81 -2.46
N ALA A 44 -0.24 -9.52 -2.95
CA ALA A 44 1.01 -9.83 -2.25
C ALA A 44 1.21 -8.98 -0.97
N GLY A 45 0.31 -8.02 -0.69
CA GLY A 45 0.43 -7.12 0.45
C GLY A 45 1.53 -6.07 0.31
N GLU A 46 2.20 -6.01 -0.85
CA GLU A 46 3.22 -4.99 -1.16
C GLU A 46 2.58 -3.59 -1.37
N GLY A 47 1.25 -3.53 -1.55
CA GLY A 47 0.48 -2.31 -1.78
C GLY A 47 -0.34 -1.80 -0.60
N THR A 48 -0.51 -2.57 0.48
CA THR A 48 -1.14 -2.05 1.70
C THR A 48 -0.01 -1.60 2.63
N PRO A 49 0.32 -0.29 2.71
CA PRO A 49 1.28 0.16 3.70
C PRO A 49 0.69 -0.18 5.06
N SER A 50 1.27 -1.19 5.71
CA SER A 50 1.06 -1.37 7.14
C SER A 50 1.30 0.00 7.79
N PRO A 51 0.44 0.48 8.70
CA PRO A 51 0.67 1.72 9.43
C PRO A 51 2.09 1.79 9.99
N TYR A 52 2.65 0.63 10.39
CA TYR A 52 4.05 0.48 10.77
C TYR A 52 5.04 0.80 9.65
N GLY A 53 4.83 0.29 8.44
CA GLY A 53 5.70 0.53 7.28
C GLY A 53 5.80 2.01 6.91
N GLY A 54 4.69 2.77 6.98
CA GLY A 54 4.67 4.21 6.71
C GLY A 54 5.46 5.04 7.71
N VAL A 55 5.56 4.58 8.97
CA VAL A 55 6.24 5.30 10.06
C VAL A 55 7.58 4.67 10.47
N LYS A 56 7.97 3.53 9.89
CA LYS A 56 9.22 2.81 10.24
C LYS A 56 10.45 3.70 10.18
N ASN A 57 10.50 4.59 9.18
CA ASN A 57 11.61 5.53 8.99
C ASN A 57 11.56 6.74 9.95
N LEU A 58 10.53 6.86 10.77
CA LEU A 58 10.35 7.89 11.80
C LEU A 58 10.57 7.34 13.23
N ILE A 59 10.38 6.04 13.44
CA ILE A 59 10.62 5.39 14.73
C ILE A 59 12.10 5.55 15.11
N GLY A 60 12.36 6.12 16.29
CA GLY A 60 13.72 6.33 16.81
C GLY A 60 14.44 7.57 16.27
N LYS A 61 13.84 8.35 15.36
CA LYS A 61 14.43 9.62 14.88
C LYS A 61 14.17 10.81 15.79
N VAL A 62 13.17 10.71 16.67
CA VAL A 62 12.79 11.79 17.57
C VAL A 62 13.04 11.32 19.00
N GLU A 63 13.91 12.03 19.70
CA GLU A 63 14.09 11.86 21.14
C GLU A 63 12.94 12.56 21.87
N SER A 64 12.33 11.87 22.81
CA SER A 64 11.24 12.41 23.61
C SER A 64 11.69 13.41 24.69
N GLY A 65 13.01 13.53 24.91
CA GLY A 65 13.62 14.33 25.97
C GLY A 65 13.38 13.78 27.39
N ILE A 66 12.66 12.66 27.55
CA ILE A 66 12.41 12.01 28.84
C ILE A 66 13.07 10.63 28.80
N PRO A 67 14.11 10.41 29.62
CA PRO A 67 15.00 9.26 29.51
C PRO A 67 14.31 7.90 29.77
N ASP A 68 13.24 7.87 30.57
CA ASP A 68 12.56 6.66 31.04
C ASP A 68 11.12 6.53 30.50
N LEU A 69 10.77 7.25 29.43
CA LEU A 69 9.39 7.35 28.94
C LEU A 69 8.77 5.99 28.57
N GLY A 70 9.59 5.03 28.12
CA GLY A 70 9.19 3.67 27.81
C GLY A 70 9.02 2.78 29.05
N GLU A 71 9.97 2.83 29.98
CA GLU A 71 9.97 1.99 31.18
C GLU A 71 8.95 2.47 32.23
N ALA A 72 8.89 3.79 32.46
CA ALA A 72 8.02 4.42 33.45
C ALA A 72 6.73 4.99 32.83
N HIS A 73 6.33 4.50 31.65
CA HIS A 73 5.22 5.06 30.87
C HIS A 73 3.93 5.30 31.69
N ARG A 74 3.55 4.31 32.52
CA ARG A 74 2.36 4.35 33.37
C ARG A 74 2.43 5.47 34.42
N GLU A 75 3.60 5.72 34.99
CA GLU A 75 3.79 6.76 36.00
C GLU A 75 3.69 8.16 35.38
N HIS A 76 4.33 8.36 34.23
CA HIS A 76 4.24 9.60 33.46
C HIS A 76 2.81 9.93 33.04
N LEU A 77 2.04 8.93 32.60
CA LEU A 77 0.61 9.09 32.30
C LEU A 77 -0.19 9.53 33.54
N ARG A 78 -0.01 8.85 34.68
CA ARG A 78 -0.72 9.19 35.93
C ARG A 78 -0.38 10.60 36.41
N ARG A 79 0.89 11.01 36.34
CA ARG A 79 1.32 12.37 36.69
C ARG A 79 0.68 13.43 35.80
N ARG A 80 0.57 13.21 34.48
CA ARG A 80 -0.12 14.14 33.57
C ARG A 80 -1.61 14.26 33.88
N ILE A 81 -2.29 13.13 34.08
CA ILE A 81 -3.74 13.12 34.35
C ILE A 81 -4.07 13.82 35.68
N ARG A 82 -3.19 13.73 36.69
CA ARG A 82 -3.35 14.44 37.98
C ARG A 82 -3.04 15.94 37.94
N ARG A 83 -2.36 16.42 36.90
CA ARG A 83 -1.94 17.83 36.75
C ARG A 83 -2.84 18.61 35.79
N GLY A 84 -3.81 17.96 35.14
CA GLY A 84 -4.91 18.60 34.44
C GLY A 84 -6.12 18.72 35.34
#